data_AF-L0NDF1-F1
#
_entry.id   AF-L0NDF1-F1
#
_cell.length_a   1.000
_cell.length_b   1.000
_cell.length_c   1.000
_cell.angle_alpha   90.00
_cell.angle_beta   90.00
_cell.angle_gamma   90.00
#
_symmetry.space_group_name_H-M   'P 1'
#
loop_
_entity.id
_entity.type
_entity.pdbx_description
1 polymer ?
#
loop_
_entity_poly.entity_id
_entity_poly.type
_entity_poly.pdbx_seq_one_letter_code
_entity_poly.pdbx_strand_id
1 'polypeptide(L)'
;MPSIGDLVLADAQERLRDRINERSMPLGWAIFHCDGSVNAEYQLQKDDEARIFPDDDAVWDHVCYEADKNPGGLEAEALDWLKRNSPDEYRYIMAAAPRGCLPLS
;
A
#
# COMPACT_ATOMS: atom_id res chain seq x y z
N MET A 1 -25.52 8.12 -8.80
CA MET A 1 -24.48 8.12 -9.84
C MET A 1 -23.35 9.02 -9.36
N PRO A 2 -22.08 8.58 -9.48
CA PRO A 2 -20.94 9.42 -9.11
C PRO A 2 -20.95 10.70 -9.96
N SER A 3 -20.49 11.81 -9.37
CA SER A 3 -20.29 13.05 -10.11
C SER A 3 -19.06 12.93 -11.04
N ILE A 4 -18.93 13.83 -12.00
CA ILE A 4 -17.71 13.93 -12.82
C ILE A 4 -16.48 14.12 -11.93
N GLY A 5 -16.62 14.88 -10.82
CA GLY A 5 -15.54 15.06 -9.86
C GLY A 5 -15.10 13.75 -9.21
N ASP A 6 -16.06 12.89 -8.84
CA ASP A 6 -15.76 11.59 -8.22
C ASP A 6 -15.04 10.65 -9.19
N LEU A 7 -15.44 10.66 -10.47
CA LEU A 7 -14.80 9.85 -11.51
C LEU A 7 -13.36 10.31 -11.79
N VAL A 8 -13.10 11.62 -11.81
CA VAL A 8 -11.76 12.19 -11.99
C VAL A 8 -10.86 11.86 -10.79
N LEU A 9 -11.42 11.88 -9.58
CA LEU A 9 -10.68 11.51 -8.38
C LEU A 9 -10.29 10.02 -8.37
N ALA A 10 -11.21 9.13 -8.75
CA ALA A 10 -10.94 7.69 -8.85
C ALA A 10 -9.81 7.39 -9.85
N ASP A 11 -9.90 7.97 -11.06
CA ASP A 11 -8.87 7.85 -12.10
C ASP A 11 -7.51 8.41 -11.65
N ALA A 12 -7.49 9.50 -10.86
CA ALA A 12 -6.27 10.01 -10.26
C ALA A 12 -5.67 9.07 -9.20
N GLN A 13 -6.51 8.38 -8.40
CA GLN A 13 -6.04 7.40 -7.41
C GLN A 13 -5.48 6.14 -8.08
N GLU A 14 -6.10 5.66 -9.15
CA GLU A 14 -5.58 4.52 -9.93
C GLU A 14 -4.21 4.83 -10.52
N ARG A 15 -4.05 5.99 -11.18
CA ARG A 15 -2.74 6.41 -11.71
C ARG A 15 -1.68 6.57 -10.62
N LEU A 16 -2.08 7.00 -9.43
CA LEU A 16 -1.17 7.11 -8.30
C LEU A 16 -0.71 5.72 -7.84
N ARG A 17 -1.62 4.75 -7.72
CA ARG A 17 -1.29 3.35 -7.42
C ARG A 17 -0.33 2.77 -8.45
N ASP A 18 -0.61 2.98 -9.73
CA ASP A 18 0.24 2.44 -10.81
C ASP A 18 1.66 3.01 -10.73
N ARG A 19 1.81 4.33 -10.46
CA ARG A 19 3.12 4.95 -10.20
C ARG A 19 3.83 4.40 -8.97
N ILE A 20 3.09 4.07 -7.91
CA ILE A 20 3.66 3.43 -6.71
C ILE A 20 4.20 2.05 -7.12
N ASN A 21 3.39 1.24 -7.81
CA ASN A 21 3.76 -0.10 -8.25
C ASN A 21 4.95 -0.12 -9.21
N GLU A 22 5.01 0.80 -10.18
CA GLU A 22 6.17 0.93 -11.08
C GLU A 22 7.49 1.10 -10.33
N ARG A 23 7.46 1.79 -9.18
CA ARG A 23 8.62 2.07 -8.35
C ARG A 23 8.88 1.00 -7.30
N SER A 24 7.83 0.34 -6.80
CA SER A 24 7.93 -0.65 -5.72
C SER A 24 8.18 -2.06 -6.23
N MET A 25 7.70 -2.43 -7.42
CA MET A 25 7.88 -3.79 -7.97
C MET A 25 9.37 -4.19 -8.07
N PRO A 26 10.30 -3.32 -8.56
CA PRO A 26 11.73 -3.64 -8.52
C PRO A 26 12.30 -3.81 -7.10
N LEU A 27 11.62 -3.28 -6.09
CA LEU A 27 11.95 -3.44 -4.67
C LEU A 27 11.29 -4.68 -4.06
N GLY A 28 10.45 -5.39 -4.81
CA GLY A 28 9.88 -6.68 -4.45
C GLY A 28 8.54 -6.62 -3.73
N TRP A 29 7.79 -5.52 -3.86
CA TRP A 29 6.45 -5.38 -3.30
C TRP A 29 5.56 -4.48 -4.16
N ALA A 30 4.24 -4.62 -4.04
CA ALA A 30 3.28 -3.78 -4.75
C ALA A 30 1.92 -3.74 -4.04
N ILE A 31 1.05 -2.83 -4.48
CA ILE A 31 -0.36 -2.79 -4.11
C ILE A 31 -1.17 -3.47 -5.21
N PHE A 32 -1.69 -4.66 -4.93
CA PHE A 32 -2.49 -5.44 -5.87
C PHE A 32 -3.97 -5.18 -5.69
N HIS A 33 -4.71 -5.28 -6.79
CA HIS A 33 -6.17 -5.32 -6.77
C HIS A 33 -6.62 -6.78 -6.61
N CYS A 34 -7.21 -7.10 -5.47
CA CYS A 34 -7.64 -8.45 -5.10
C CYS A 34 -9.17 -8.53 -5.11
N ASP A 35 -9.72 -8.59 -6.32
CA ASP A 35 -11.17 -8.67 -6.55
C ASP A 35 -11.81 -9.85 -5.77
N GLY A 36 -12.75 -9.53 -4.88
CA GLY A 36 -13.46 -10.52 -4.07
C GLY A 36 -12.71 -11.04 -2.84
N SER A 37 -11.57 -10.45 -2.48
CA SER A 37 -10.92 -10.72 -1.18
C SER A 37 -11.85 -10.33 -0.03
N VAL A 38 -11.95 -11.20 0.97
CA VAL A 38 -12.72 -10.93 2.20
C VAL A 38 -12.02 -9.86 3.07
N ASN A 39 -10.72 -9.65 2.85
CA ASN A 39 -9.90 -8.80 3.72
C ASN A 39 -9.86 -7.35 3.25
N ALA A 40 -9.59 -7.10 1.96
CA ALA A 40 -9.64 -5.77 1.36
C ALA A 40 -9.53 -5.83 -0.17
N GLU A 41 -10.10 -4.84 -0.87
CA GLU A 41 -10.04 -4.72 -2.34
C GLU A 41 -8.61 -4.49 -2.84
N TYR A 42 -7.83 -3.66 -2.14
CA TYR A 42 -6.42 -3.45 -2.44
C TYR A 42 -5.54 -3.92 -1.30
N GLN A 43 -4.52 -4.70 -1.64
CA GLN A 43 -3.64 -5.37 -0.68
C GLN A 43 -2.18 -5.07 -0.98
N LEU A 44 -1.38 -4.83 0.06
CA LEU A 44 0.05 -4.63 -0.09
C LEU A 44 0.75 -5.96 0.16
N GLN A 45 1.37 -6.52 -0.88
CA GLN A 45 1.92 -7.87 -0.85
C GLN A 45 3.31 -7.90 -1.45
N LYS A 46 4.04 -8.98 -1.17
CA LYS A 46 5.31 -9.26 -1.83
C LYS A 46 5.09 -9.54 -3.31
N ASP A 47 6.09 -9.18 -4.10
CA ASP A 47 6.21 -9.68 -5.45
C ASP A 47 6.89 -11.07 -5.42
N ASP A 48 6.10 -12.09 -5.74
CA ASP A 48 6.53 -13.49 -5.81
C ASP A 48 7.67 -13.71 -6.81
N GLU A 49 7.73 -12.92 -7.88
CA GLU A 49 8.75 -13.05 -8.93
C GLU A 49 10.09 -12.46 -8.48
N ALA A 50 10.05 -11.35 -7.74
CA ALA A 50 11.25 -10.65 -7.27
C ALA A 50 12.03 -11.41 -6.20
N ARG A 51 11.36 -12.21 -5.36
CA ARG A 51 11.97 -13.02 -4.27
C ARG A 51 12.85 -12.22 -3.30
N ILE A 52 12.54 -10.94 -3.09
CA ILE A 52 13.27 -10.07 -2.15
C ILE A 52 12.80 -10.29 -0.71
N PHE A 53 11.48 -10.39 -0.50
CA PHE A 53 10.88 -10.63 0.81
C PHE A 53 10.45 -12.10 0.96
N PRO A 54 10.57 -12.66 2.17
CA PRO A 54 10.16 -14.04 2.45
C PRO A 54 8.63 -14.22 2.43
N ASP A 55 7.89 -13.22 2.89
CA ASP A 55 6.43 -13.21 3.07
C ASP A 55 5.90 -11.76 3.07
N ASP A 56 4.57 -11.61 3.13
CA ASP A 56 3.91 -10.30 3.14
C ASP A 56 4.14 -9.54 4.45
N ASP A 57 4.24 -10.26 5.58
CA ASP A 57 4.55 -9.65 6.88
C ASP A 57 5.90 -8.92 6.83
N ALA A 58 6.92 -9.49 6.19
CA ALA A 58 8.22 -8.84 6.01
C ALA A 58 8.16 -7.60 5.11
N VAL A 59 7.25 -7.58 4.13
CA VAL A 59 6.99 -6.38 3.32
C VAL A 59 6.35 -5.29 4.18
N TRP A 60 5.37 -5.64 4.99
CA TRP A 60 4.69 -4.69 5.89
C TRP A 60 5.68 -4.03 6.85
N ASP A 61 6.57 -4.83 7.45
CA ASP A 61 7.62 -4.34 8.32
C ASP A 61 8.57 -3.37 7.60
N HIS A 62 8.97 -3.72 6.39
CA HIS A 62 9.85 -2.89 5.58
C HIS A 62 9.20 -1.55 5.22
N VAL A 63 7.97 -1.59 4.68
CA VAL A 63 7.23 -0.41 4.25
C VAL A 63 6.96 0.51 5.46
N CYS A 64 6.53 -0.04 6.59
CA CYS A 64 6.35 0.75 7.81
C CYS A 64 7.63 1.42 8.30
N TYR A 65 8.74 0.66 8.31
CA TYR A 65 10.01 1.16 8.79
C TYR A 65 10.61 2.26 7.90
N GLU A 66 10.55 2.10 6.58
CA GLU A 66 11.06 3.12 5.66
C GLU A 66 10.14 4.34 5.56
N ALA A 67 8.81 4.16 5.73
CA ALA A 67 7.88 5.27 5.83
C ALA A 67 8.13 6.14 7.08
N ASP A 68 8.45 5.54 8.23
CA ASP A 68 8.80 6.27 9.46
C ASP A 68 10.09 7.10 9.28
N LYS A 69 11.10 6.51 8.62
CA LYS A 69 12.36 7.20 8.33
C LYS A 69 12.23 8.30 7.28
N ASN A 70 11.36 8.10 6.30
CA ASN A 70 11.15 9.01 5.19
C ASN A 70 9.65 9.21 4.93
N PRO A 71 9.00 10.11 5.68
CA PRO A 71 7.57 10.39 5.53
C PRO A 71 7.15 10.96 4.17
N GLY A 72 8.10 11.40 3.34
CA GLY A 72 7.88 11.81 1.94
C GLY A 72 8.29 10.75 0.91
N GLY A 73 8.62 9.54 1.37
CA GLY A 73 9.10 8.41 0.58
C GLY A 73 7.99 7.64 -0.13
N LEU A 74 8.41 6.64 -0.91
CA LEU A 74 7.50 5.78 -1.66
C LEU A 74 6.61 4.97 -0.73
N GLU A 75 7.17 4.47 0.36
CA GLU A 75 6.51 3.64 1.35
C GLU A 75 5.45 4.44 2.11
N ALA A 76 5.75 5.68 2.47
CA ALA A 76 4.78 6.60 3.06
C ALA A 76 3.66 6.95 2.06
N GLU A 77 3.99 7.20 0.78
CA GLU A 77 3.02 7.44 -0.30
C GLU A 77 2.07 6.23 -0.47
N ALA A 78 2.60 5.01 -0.39
CA ALA A 78 1.84 3.76 -0.45
C ALA A 78 0.89 3.60 0.76
N LEU A 79 1.38 3.83 1.97
CA LEU A 79 0.56 3.77 3.19
C LEU A 79 -0.55 4.83 3.19
N ASP A 80 -0.27 6.04 2.75
CA ASP A 80 -1.26 7.10 2.59
C ASP A 80 -2.34 6.75 1.55
N TRP A 81 -1.93 6.10 0.47
CA TRP A 81 -2.85 5.62 -0.55
C TRP A 81 -3.77 4.52 0.02
N LEU A 82 -3.21 3.53 0.73
CA LEU A 82 -3.98 2.46 1.38
C LEU A 82 -4.93 3.02 2.43
N LYS A 83 -4.49 3.97 3.26
CA LYS A 83 -5.35 4.63 4.26
C LYS A 83 -6.62 5.24 3.66
N ARG A 84 -6.55 5.72 2.40
CA ARG A 84 -7.67 6.36 1.69
C ARG A 84 -8.52 5.37 0.89
N ASN A 85 -7.88 4.42 0.20
CA ASN A 85 -8.53 3.56 -0.79
C ASN A 85 -8.79 2.14 -0.29
N SER A 86 -8.07 1.70 0.75
CA SER A 86 -8.19 0.36 1.35
C SER A 86 -7.94 0.41 2.87
N PRO A 87 -8.81 1.10 3.62
CA PRO A 87 -8.57 1.40 5.03
C PRO A 87 -8.51 0.15 5.92
N ASP A 88 -9.15 -0.95 5.52
CA ASP A 88 -9.08 -2.22 6.25
C ASP A 88 -7.71 -2.87 6.11
N GLU A 89 -7.14 -2.90 4.91
CA GLU A 89 -5.74 -3.32 4.69
C GLU A 89 -4.78 -2.45 5.50
N TYR A 90 -4.94 -1.12 5.43
CA TYR A 90 -4.11 -0.19 6.20
C TYR A 90 -4.17 -0.52 7.70
N ARG A 91 -5.36 -0.67 8.28
CA ARG A 91 -5.50 -1.02 9.71
C ARG A 91 -4.87 -2.36 10.04
N TYR A 92 -5.01 -3.34 9.15
CA TYR A 92 -4.42 -4.66 9.34
C TYR A 92 -2.89 -4.58 9.38
N ILE A 93 -2.26 -3.90 8.42
CA ILE A 93 -0.81 -3.65 8.40
C ILE A 93 -0.37 -2.92 9.67
N MET A 94 -1.06 -1.84 10.07
CA MET A 94 -0.71 -1.07 11.28
C MET A 94 -0.82 -1.93 12.56
N ALA A 95 -1.75 -2.89 12.60
CA ALA A 95 -1.93 -3.79 13.74
C ALA A 95 -0.92 -4.96 13.75
N ALA A 96 -0.48 -5.41 12.57
CA ALA A 96 0.44 -6.53 12.40
C ALA A 96 1.92 -6.15 12.56
N ALA A 97 2.30 -4.92 12.17
CA ALA A 97 3.70 -4.48 12.18
C ALA A 97 4.31 -4.48 13.60
N PRO A 98 5.24 -5.41 13.94
CA PRO A 98 5.78 -5.59 15.28
C PRO A 98 6.68 -4.46 15.76
N ARG A 99 7.12 -3.56 14.86
CA ARG A 99 7.92 -2.36 15.21
C ARG A 99 7.10 -1.09 15.35
N GLY A 100 5.77 -1.17 15.24
CA GLY A 100 4.88 -0.03 15.42
C GLY A 100 5.06 0.98 14.30
N CYS A 101 4.29 0.82 13.22
CA CYS A 101 3.96 1.96 12.37
C CYS A 101 3.26 2.99 13.28
N LEU A 102 3.95 4.06 13.69
CA LEU A 102 3.26 5.15 14.37
C LEU A 102 2.30 5.79 13.34
N PRO A 103 1.04 6.05 13.71
CA PRO A 103 0.12 6.67 12.78
C PRO A 103 0.70 8.01 12.32
N LEU A 104 0.96 8.13 11.01
CA LEU A 104 1.35 9.39 10.39
C LEU A 104 0.29 10.44 10.74
N SER A 105 0.74 11.46 11.48
CA SER A 105 -0.08 12.50 12.10
C SER A 105 -0.52 13.56 11.10
#